data_AF-A0A558A7G7-F1
#
_entry.id   AF-A0A558A7G7-F1
#
_cell.length_a   1.000
_cell.length_b   1.000
_cell.length_c   1.000
_cell.angle_alpha   90.00
_cell.angle_beta   90.00
_cell.angle_gamma   90.00
#
_symmetry.space_group_name_H-M   'P 1'
#
loop_
_entity.id
_entity.type
_entity.pdbx_description
1 polymer ?
#
loop_
_entity_poly.entity_id
_entity_poly.type
_entity_poly.pdbx_seq_one_letter_code
_entity_poly.pdbx_strand_id
1 'polypeptide(L)'
;MRLARSDLSAPGIRRRKSGKGFRYFTPEGEPLRDAETLERVQDLVIPPAWRKVWISPRPNGHIQAVGVDDAGRKQYLYHEQWRRERDEQKHDRVLRLAKCLPKWREQVAADLHERGLTKTRVLGAALRMLDRGVFRTGSEEYAEANGTRGAATLLKDDVRVRGNEITFCYNAKGSIERTHSITDEELAKVIKALLRADSGSDRLLVYRDSAGWHEVHADQINERFKEISGDEFTGKDLRTWHATVLAAAAFAAAGPVKSKRGLQRTQAAVMREVAESLGNTPAVAKRSYVDPRVVHAYEEGSTVESALRRLGAKGVRGDQERQVLERAVIRLLSKRSHV
;
A
#
# COMPACT_ATOMS: atom_id res chain seq x y z
N MET A 1 -12.24 16.33 20.56
CA MET A 1 -12.58 15.31 21.57
C MET A 1 -11.38 14.37 21.74
N ARG A 2 -11.01 13.97 22.97
CA ARG A 2 -9.93 12.97 23.17
C ARG A 2 -10.47 11.58 22.86
N LEU A 3 -9.84 10.89 21.91
CA LEU A 3 -10.23 9.54 21.50
C LEU A 3 -9.74 8.51 22.53
N ALA A 4 -10.57 7.49 22.76
CA ALA A 4 -10.27 6.37 23.64
C ALA A 4 -9.99 5.11 22.83
N ARG A 5 -9.06 4.27 23.31
CA ARG A 5 -8.88 2.94 22.74
C ARG A 5 -10.09 2.09 23.09
N SER A 6 -10.69 1.49 22.07
CA SER A 6 -11.84 0.60 22.15
C SER A 6 -11.32 -0.78 22.52
N ASP A 7 -11.94 -1.38 23.52
CA ASP A 7 -11.73 -2.77 23.88
C ASP A 7 -12.81 -3.62 23.20
N LEU A 8 -12.41 -4.47 22.26
CA LEU A 8 -13.33 -5.34 21.53
C LEU A 8 -13.71 -6.60 22.31
N SER A 9 -13.02 -6.89 23.42
CA SER A 9 -13.36 -7.98 24.32
C SER A 9 -14.48 -7.58 25.29
N ALA A 10 -14.62 -6.28 25.56
CA ALA A 10 -15.69 -5.74 26.37
C ALA A 10 -17.05 -5.82 25.65
N PRO A 11 -18.16 -6.01 26.40
CA PRO A 11 -19.51 -5.93 25.86
C PRO A 11 -19.78 -4.61 25.11
N GLY A 12 -20.34 -4.71 23.90
CA GLY A 12 -20.71 -3.56 23.06
C GLY A 12 -22.19 -3.54 22.72
N ILE A 13 -22.62 -2.49 22.02
CA ILE A 13 -23.96 -2.40 21.48
C ILE A 13 -24.11 -3.52 20.43
N ARG A 14 -25.18 -4.31 20.58
CA ARG A 14 -25.47 -5.48 19.73
C ARG A 14 -26.50 -5.10 18.67
N ARG A 15 -26.28 -5.58 17.44
CA ARG A 15 -27.22 -5.43 16.32
C ARG A 15 -27.96 -6.73 16.05
N ARG A 16 -29.29 -6.72 16.03
CA ARG A 16 -30.13 -7.87 15.67
C ARG A 16 -31.07 -7.51 14.52
N LYS A 17 -31.21 -8.42 13.55
CA LYS A 17 -32.16 -8.25 12.44
C LYS A 17 -33.60 -8.27 12.97
N SER A 18 -34.43 -7.36 12.50
CA SER A 18 -35.84 -7.23 12.87
C SER A 18 -36.66 -6.76 11.67
N GLY A 19 -37.45 -7.67 11.07
CA GLY A 19 -38.19 -7.40 9.85
C GLY A 19 -37.27 -6.96 8.70
N LYS A 20 -37.57 -5.80 8.09
CA LYS A 20 -36.77 -5.20 7.01
C LYS A 20 -35.54 -4.42 7.49
N GLY A 21 -35.33 -4.28 8.81
CA GLY A 21 -34.26 -3.47 9.39
C GLY A 21 -33.54 -4.15 10.55
N PHE A 22 -32.99 -3.33 11.46
CA PHE A 22 -32.24 -3.79 12.63
C PHE A 22 -32.77 -3.12 13.91
N ARG A 23 -32.70 -3.87 15.01
CA ARG A 23 -32.84 -3.34 16.38
C ARG A 23 -31.48 -3.39 17.07
N TYR A 24 -31.24 -2.42 17.94
CA TYR A 24 -30.01 -2.29 18.69
C TYR A 24 -30.27 -2.52 20.17
N PHE A 25 -29.30 -3.16 20.83
CA PHE A 25 -29.39 -3.50 22.25
C PHE A 25 -28.12 -3.02 22.96
N THR A 26 -28.28 -2.56 24.20
CA THR A 26 -27.16 -2.15 25.04
C THR A 26 -26.24 -3.35 25.35
N PRO A 27 -25.03 -3.10 25.87
CA PRO A 27 -24.16 -4.18 26.32
C PRO A 27 -24.84 -5.15 27.30
N GLU A 28 -25.71 -4.63 28.16
CA GLU A 28 -26.50 -5.36 29.16
C GLU A 28 -27.62 -6.20 28.53
N GLY A 29 -28.06 -5.85 27.32
CA GLY A 29 -29.09 -6.59 26.55
C GLY A 29 -30.45 -5.92 26.49
N GLU A 30 -30.58 -4.73 27.08
CA GLU A 30 -31.80 -3.94 27.00
C GLU A 30 -31.95 -3.27 25.62
N PRO A 31 -33.18 -3.00 25.14
CA PRO A 31 -33.38 -2.22 23.93
C PRO A 31 -32.68 -0.85 24.04
N LEU A 32 -31.86 -0.51 23.06
CA LEU A 32 -31.23 0.81 23.00
C LEU A 32 -32.28 1.86 22.64
N ARG A 33 -32.61 2.74 23.60
CA ARG A 33 -33.63 3.79 23.46
C ARG A 33 -33.06 5.21 23.40
N ASP A 34 -31.79 5.37 23.74
CA ASP A 34 -31.12 6.67 23.71
C ASP A 34 -31.03 7.20 22.27
N ALA A 35 -31.65 8.35 22.03
CA ALA A 35 -31.82 8.89 20.68
C ALA A 35 -30.48 9.29 20.04
N GLU A 36 -29.59 9.93 20.80
CA GLU A 36 -28.27 10.37 20.34
C GLU A 36 -27.40 9.16 19.96
N THR A 37 -27.39 8.12 20.81
CA THR A 37 -26.67 6.88 20.50
C THR A 37 -27.26 6.18 19.28
N LEU A 38 -28.58 6.15 19.12
CA LEU A 38 -29.23 5.54 17.95
C LEU A 38 -28.88 6.26 16.64
N GLU A 39 -28.93 7.59 16.64
CA GLU A 39 -28.56 8.41 15.48
C GLU A 39 -27.10 8.14 15.09
N ARG A 40 -26.18 8.21 16.05
CA ARG A 40 -24.76 7.88 15.83
C ARG A 40 -24.57 6.49 15.22
N VAL A 41 -25.29 5.48 15.73
CA VAL A 41 -25.16 4.10 15.22
C VAL A 41 -25.68 3.97 13.79
N GLN A 42 -26.72 4.73 13.42
CA GLN A 42 -27.24 4.77 12.06
C GLN A 42 -26.25 5.47 11.11
N ASP A 43 -25.62 6.55 11.54
CA ASP A 43 -24.60 7.30 10.79
C ASP A 43 -23.33 6.50 10.50
N LEU A 44 -23.06 5.42 11.25
CA LEU A 44 -21.97 4.51 10.93
C LEU A 44 -22.19 3.76 9.61
N VAL A 45 -23.43 3.68 9.10
CA VAL A 45 -23.81 2.99 7.86
C VAL A 45 -23.19 1.58 7.81
N ILE A 46 -23.40 0.81 8.88
CA ILE A 46 -22.85 -0.55 8.99
C ILE A 46 -23.51 -1.44 7.94
N PRO A 47 -22.77 -2.06 7.00
CA PRO A 47 -23.36 -2.86 5.95
C PRO A 47 -24.34 -3.92 6.49
N PRO A 48 -25.52 -4.10 5.87
CA PRO A 48 -26.55 -5.00 6.38
C PRO A 48 -26.12 -6.47 6.38
N ALA A 49 -25.21 -6.83 5.48
CA ALA A 49 -24.64 -8.17 5.36
C ALA A 49 -23.70 -8.57 6.52
N TRP A 50 -23.16 -7.60 7.27
CA TRP A 50 -22.23 -7.92 8.36
C TRP A 50 -22.90 -8.73 9.48
N ARG A 51 -22.26 -9.83 9.84
CA ARG A 51 -22.63 -10.73 10.95
C ARG A 51 -21.74 -10.47 12.16
N LYS A 52 -22.12 -10.98 13.34
CA LYS A 52 -21.36 -10.84 14.61
C LYS A 52 -20.91 -9.40 14.87
N VAL A 53 -21.85 -8.46 14.70
CA VAL A 53 -21.55 -7.03 14.78
C VAL A 53 -21.47 -6.58 16.23
N TRP A 54 -20.34 -5.96 16.58
CA TRP A 54 -20.10 -5.24 17.81
C TRP A 54 -20.00 -3.76 17.49
N ILE A 55 -20.66 -2.91 18.29
CA ILE A 55 -20.68 -1.46 18.10
C ILE A 55 -20.23 -0.80 19.40
N SER A 56 -19.37 0.20 19.30
CA SER A 56 -18.82 0.89 20.47
C SER A 56 -19.94 1.59 21.24
N PRO A 57 -20.07 1.35 22.57
CA PRO A 57 -20.99 2.11 23.41
C PRO A 57 -20.52 3.57 23.57
N ARG A 58 -19.23 3.83 23.41
CA ARG A 58 -18.65 5.16 23.57
C ARG A 58 -18.54 5.89 22.23
N PRO A 59 -19.01 7.15 22.11
CA PRO A 59 -18.87 7.94 20.90
C PRO A 59 -17.39 8.23 20.57
N ASN A 60 -16.52 8.32 21.58
CA ASN A 60 -15.09 8.60 21.40
C ASN A 60 -14.19 7.36 21.22
N GLY A 61 -14.76 6.15 21.05
CA GLY A 61 -13.97 4.93 20.80
C GLY A 61 -13.31 4.96 19.42
N HIS A 62 -12.01 4.67 19.33
CA HIS A 62 -11.27 4.69 18.05
C HIS A 62 -11.82 3.70 17.01
N ILE A 63 -12.35 2.56 17.44
CA ILE A 63 -13.16 1.62 16.65
C ILE A 63 -14.60 1.86 17.07
N GLN A 64 -15.44 2.20 16.09
CA GLN A 64 -16.87 2.44 16.26
C GLN A 64 -17.70 1.19 16.01
N ALA A 65 -17.28 0.32 15.09
CA ALA A 65 -17.92 -0.99 14.90
C ALA A 65 -16.93 -2.00 14.35
N VAL A 66 -17.17 -3.28 14.66
CA VAL A 66 -16.52 -4.43 14.02
C VAL A 66 -17.58 -5.46 13.66
N GLY A 67 -17.42 -6.12 12.52
CA GLY A 67 -18.32 -7.18 12.08
C GLY A 67 -17.60 -8.16 11.17
N VAL A 68 -18.29 -9.23 10.79
CA VAL A 68 -17.80 -10.25 9.87
C VAL A 68 -18.58 -10.13 8.56
N ASP A 69 -17.91 -9.92 7.44
CA ASP A 69 -18.56 -9.81 6.13
C ASP A 69 -18.99 -11.18 5.56
N ASP A 70 -19.62 -11.17 4.37
CA ASP A 70 -20.10 -12.40 3.70
C ASP A 70 -18.95 -13.35 3.34
N ALA A 71 -17.75 -12.82 3.13
CA ALA A 71 -16.53 -13.59 2.90
C ALA A 71 -15.87 -14.10 4.19
N GLY A 72 -16.52 -13.94 5.35
CA GLY A 72 -16.00 -14.41 6.63
C GLY A 72 -14.91 -13.53 7.25
N ARG A 73 -14.63 -12.35 6.70
CA ARG A 73 -13.54 -11.48 7.14
C ARG A 73 -14.01 -10.50 8.19
N LYS A 74 -13.19 -10.27 9.23
CA LYS A 74 -13.42 -9.18 10.18
C LYS A 74 -13.20 -7.82 9.51
N GLN A 75 -14.22 -6.98 9.54
CA GLN A 75 -14.23 -5.62 9.01
C GLN A 75 -14.41 -4.62 10.16
N TYR A 76 -13.82 -3.43 10.02
CA TYR A 76 -13.77 -2.42 11.07
C TYR A 76 -14.24 -1.07 10.54
N LEU A 77 -15.03 -0.37 11.34
CA LEU A 77 -15.33 1.06 11.19
C LEU A 77 -14.63 1.83 12.31
N TYR A 78 -13.80 2.79 11.93
CA TYR A 78 -13.05 3.63 12.85
C TYR A 78 -13.71 5.00 12.99
N HIS A 79 -13.52 5.65 14.14
CA HIS A 79 -13.90 7.04 14.34
C HIS A 79 -13.21 7.93 13.30
N GLU A 80 -13.90 8.94 12.77
CA GLU A 80 -13.37 9.77 11.68
C GLU A 80 -12.09 10.51 12.08
N GLN A 81 -12.09 11.15 13.26
CA GLN A 81 -10.90 11.82 13.81
C GLN A 81 -9.72 10.84 13.96
N TRP A 82 -9.95 9.59 14.41
CA TRP A 82 -8.89 8.57 14.50
C TRP A 82 -8.29 8.27 13.13
N ARG A 83 -9.15 8.13 12.10
CA ARG A 83 -8.67 7.90 10.73
C ARG A 83 -7.80 9.05 10.24
N ARG A 84 -8.24 10.30 10.44
CA ARG A 84 -7.48 11.50 10.04
C ARG A 84 -6.11 11.55 10.72
N GLU A 85 -6.06 11.44 12.05
CA GLU A 85 -4.81 11.46 12.82
C GLU A 85 -3.88 10.30 12.43
N ARG A 86 -4.41 9.10 12.18
CA ARG A 86 -3.61 7.95 11.75
C ARG A 86 -3.14 8.06 10.31
N ASP A 87 -3.92 8.68 9.43
CA ASP A 87 -3.53 8.93 8.04
C ASP A 87 -2.40 9.97 7.99
N GLU A 88 -2.48 11.04 8.77
CA GLU A 88 -1.39 12.02 8.94
C GLU A 88 -0.11 11.36 9.48
N GLN A 89 -0.21 10.63 10.60
CA GLN A 89 0.92 9.87 11.17
C GLN A 89 1.53 8.89 10.16
N LYS A 90 0.70 8.25 9.33
CA LYS A 90 1.14 7.35 8.25
C LYS A 90 1.94 8.13 7.20
N HIS A 91 1.46 9.29 6.76
CA HIS A 91 2.16 10.09 5.75
C HIS A 91 3.47 10.68 6.29
N ASP A 92 3.52 11.06 7.57
CA ASP A 92 4.78 11.49 8.21
C ASP A 92 5.77 10.34 8.37
N ARG A 93 5.30 9.14 8.74
CA ARG A 93 6.13 7.94 8.77
C ARG A 93 6.68 7.63 7.37
N VAL A 94 5.84 7.68 6.34
CA VAL A 94 6.27 7.46 4.95
C VAL A 94 7.30 8.50 4.51
N LEU A 95 7.16 9.76 4.93
CA LEU A 95 8.16 10.80 4.64
C LEU A 95 9.49 10.55 5.38
N ARG A 96 9.48 9.98 6.59
CA ARG A 96 10.70 9.51 7.26
C ARG A 96 11.35 8.35 6.50
N LEU A 97 10.57 7.34 6.09
CA LEU A 97 11.05 6.24 5.26
C LEU A 97 11.72 6.77 3.98
N ALA A 98 11.05 7.70 3.28
CA ALA A 98 11.54 8.29 2.04
C ALA A 98 12.95 8.90 2.16
N LYS A 99 13.27 9.49 3.33
CA LYS A 99 14.60 10.04 3.61
C LYS A 99 15.67 8.95 3.79
N CYS A 100 15.28 7.76 4.26
CA CYS A 100 16.17 6.61 4.44
C CYS A 100 16.30 5.71 3.19
N LEU A 101 15.40 5.84 2.22
CA LEU A 101 15.39 4.98 1.01
C LEU A 101 16.72 4.94 0.24
N PRO A 102 17.52 6.01 0.11
CA PRO A 102 18.81 5.91 -0.55
C PRO A 102 19.73 4.84 0.07
N LYS A 103 19.92 4.88 1.39
CA LYS A 103 20.73 3.89 2.12
C LYS A 103 20.11 2.50 2.08
N TRP A 104 18.78 2.44 2.19
CA TRP A 104 18.06 1.16 2.08
C TRP A 104 18.28 0.51 0.70
N ARG A 105 18.29 1.31 -0.38
CA ARG A 105 18.57 0.81 -1.74
C ARG A 105 20.03 0.41 -1.94
N GLU A 106 20.98 1.08 -1.28
CA GLU A 106 22.39 0.65 -1.27
C GLU A 106 22.53 -0.74 -0.67
N GLN A 107 21.85 -1.02 0.45
CA GLN A 107 21.85 -2.36 1.04
C GLN A 107 21.16 -3.39 0.15
N VAL A 108 20.00 -3.08 -0.43
CA VAL A 108 19.32 -3.98 -1.37
C VAL A 108 20.19 -4.27 -2.60
N ALA A 109 20.93 -3.27 -3.09
CA ALA A 109 21.89 -3.47 -4.17
C ALA A 109 23.02 -4.40 -3.73
N ALA A 110 23.59 -4.22 -2.53
CA ALA A 110 24.60 -5.11 -1.99
C ALA A 110 24.10 -6.56 -1.89
N ASP A 111 22.88 -6.77 -1.39
CA ASP A 111 22.23 -8.09 -1.32
C ASP A 111 22.14 -8.74 -2.71
N LEU A 112 21.76 -7.99 -3.75
CA LEU A 112 21.66 -8.49 -5.13
C LEU A 112 23.00 -8.96 -5.74
N HIS A 113 24.11 -8.39 -5.28
CA HIS A 113 25.47 -8.69 -5.77
C HIS A 113 26.09 -9.93 -5.11
N GLU A 114 25.42 -10.55 -4.12
CA GLU A 114 25.89 -11.81 -3.54
C GLU A 114 26.00 -12.92 -4.61
N ARG A 115 26.87 -13.90 -4.36
CA ARG A 115 27.05 -15.06 -5.25
C ARG A 115 26.07 -16.16 -4.90
N GLY A 116 25.59 -16.88 -5.91
CA GLY A 116 24.62 -17.97 -5.75
C GLY A 116 23.19 -17.48 -5.52
N LEU A 117 22.27 -18.39 -5.21
CA LEU A 117 20.88 -18.08 -4.86
C LEU A 117 20.70 -18.19 -3.34
N THR A 118 21.44 -17.37 -2.59
CA THR A 118 21.39 -17.30 -1.12
C THR A 118 20.08 -16.66 -0.66
N LYS A 119 19.69 -16.92 0.60
CA LYS A 119 18.52 -16.28 1.21
C LYS A 119 18.58 -14.75 1.09
N THR A 120 19.72 -14.14 1.43
CA THR A 120 19.93 -12.69 1.35
C THR A 120 19.73 -12.16 -0.06
N ARG A 121 20.34 -12.79 -1.08
CA ARG A 121 20.22 -12.35 -2.47
C ARG A 121 18.79 -12.39 -3.00
N VAL A 122 18.07 -13.48 -2.70
CA VAL A 122 16.69 -13.67 -3.18
C VAL A 122 15.74 -12.72 -2.45
N LEU A 123 15.94 -12.48 -1.15
CA LEU A 123 15.21 -11.44 -0.43
C LEU A 123 15.53 -10.04 -0.97
N GLY A 124 16.78 -9.75 -1.32
CA GLY A 124 17.18 -8.51 -2.01
C GLY A 124 16.43 -8.33 -3.33
N ALA A 125 16.27 -9.38 -4.13
CA ALA A 125 15.44 -9.35 -5.34
C ALA A 125 13.97 -9.06 -5.04
N ALA A 126 13.40 -9.71 -4.02
CA ALA A 126 12.03 -9.44 -3.59
C ALA A 126 11.83 -7.98 -3.16
N LEU A 127 12.75 -7.44 -2.35
CA LEU A 127 12.72 -6.05 -1.91
C LEU A 127 12.88 -5.08 -3.08
N ARG A 128 13.76 -5.37 -4.04
CA ARG A 128 13.92 -4.57 -5.26
C ARG A 128 12.63 -4.53 -6.09
N MET A 129 11.93 -5.66 -6.21
CA MET A 129 10.62 -5.75 -6.86
C MET A 129 9.55 -4.90 -6.14
N LEU A 130 9.55 -4.87 -4.79
CA LEU A 130 8.64 -4.02 -4.01
C LEU A 130 8.94 -2.53 -4.19
N ASP A 131 10.22 -2.14 -4.15
CA ASP A 131 10.64 -0.74 -4.29
C ASP A 131 10.33 -0.17 -5.67
N ARG A 132 10.38 -0.99 -6.74
CA ARG A 132 9.93 -0.59 -8.08
C ARG A 132 8.42 -0.32 -8.18
N GLY A 133 7.64 -0.62 -7.13
CA GLY A 133 6.22 -0.24 -7.01
C GLY A 133 5.25 -1.21 -7.68
N VAL A 134 5.76 -2.24 -8.36
CA VAL A 134 4.96 -3.18 -9.14
C VAL A 134 4.15 -4.14 -8.25
N PHE A 135 4.72 -4.56 -7.13
CA PHE A 135 4.15 -5.63 -6.31
C PHE A 135 3.63 -5.18 -4.95
N ARG A 136 2.75 -6.01 -4.39
CA ARG A 136 2.54 -6.11 -2.94
C ARG A 136 3.39 -7.29 -2.46
N THR A 137 3.77 -7.32 -1.19
CA THR A 137 4.51 -8.46 -0.60
C THR A 137 3.78 -9.79 -0.85
N GLY A 138 2.45 -9.76 -0.77
CA GLY A 138 1.58 -10.95 -0.76
C GLY A 138 1.32 -11.39 0.68
N SER A 139 0.14 -11.94 0.96
CA SER A 139 0.02 -12.92 2.05
C SER A 139 -0.45 -14.21 1.41
N GLU A 140 0.10 -15.34 1.86
CA GLU A 140 -0.25 -16.67 1.33
C GLU A 140 -1.75 -16.94 1.47
N GLU A 141 -2.36 -16.54 2.59
CA GLU A 141 -3.82 -16.60 2.79
C GLU A 141 -4.63 -15.83 1.73
N TYR A 142 -4.10 -14.73 1.17
CA TYR A 142 -4.80 -13.96 0.12
C TYR A 142 -4.62 -14.54 -1.29
N ALA A 143 -3.53 -15.25 -1.56
CA ALA A 143 -3.21 -15.78 -2.88
C ALA A 143 -4.10 -16.98 -3.24
N GLU A 144 -4.31 -17.89 -2.29
CA GLU A 144 -5.14 -19.09 -2.49
C GLU A 144 -6.64 -18.75 -2.62
N ALA A 145 -7.12 -17.76 -1.86
CA ALA A 145 -8.55 -17.44 -1.81
C ALA A 145 -9.05 -16.48 -2.91
N ASN A 146 -8.18 -15.71 -3.58
CA ASN A 146 -8.61 -14.66 -4.52
C ASN A 146 -7.87 -14.66 -5.88
N GLY A 147 -6.97 -15.62 -6.13
CA GLY A 147 -6.20 -15.68 -7.37
C GLY A 147 -5.24 -14.51 -7.58
N THR A 148 -4.96 -13.70 -6.55
CA THR A 148 -4.04 -12.55 -6.62
C THR A 148 -2.62 -12.94 -6.26
N ARG A 149 -1.66 -12.73 -7.17
CA ARG A 149 -0.23 -12.90 -6.89
C ARG A 149 0.36 -11.65 -6.21
N GLY A 150 1.05 -11.85 -5.09
CA GLY A 150 2.07 -10.93 -4.55
C GLY A 150 3.49 -11.46 -4.78
N ALA A 151 4.51 -10.67 -4.43
CA ALA A 151 5.92 -10.98 -4.68
C ALA A 151 6.33 -12.38 -4.20
N ALA A 152 5.97 -12.76 -2.96
CA ALA A 152 6.28 -14.09 -2.40
C ALA A 152 5.58 -15.25 -3.13
N THR A 153 4.47 -14.97 -3.82
CA THR A 153 3.58 -16.00 -4.37
C THR A 153 3.64 -16.13 -5.89
N LEU A 154 4.51 -15.37 -6.56
CA LEU A 154 4.74 -15.42 -7.99
C LEU A 154 5.27 -16.79 -8.40
N LEU A 155 4.81 -17.27 -9.55
CA LEU A 155 5.30 -18.50 -10.17
C LEU A 155 6.34 -18.19 -11.25
N LYS A 156 7.13 -19.20 -11.63
CA LYS A 156 8.07 -19.10 -12.75
C LYS A 156 7.34 -18.75 -14.06
N ASP A 157 6.17 -19.33 -14.29
CA ASP A 157 5.34 -19.10 -15.48
C ASP A 157 4.76 -17.68 -15.55
N ASP A 158 4.67 -16.97 -14.42
CA ASP A 158 4.23 -15.57 -14.39
C ASP A 158 5.29 -14.62 -14.96
N VAL A 159 6.51 -15.08 -15.28
CA VAL A 159 7.67 -14.22 -15.56
C VAL A 159 8.36 -14.53 -16.87
N ARG A 160 8.65 -13.47 -17.64
CA ARG A 160 9.44 -13.51 -18.87
C ARG A 160 10.59 -12.51 -18.75
N VAL A 161 11.78 -12.86 -19.25
CA VAL A 161 12.94 -11.96 -19.22
C VAL A 161 13.54 -11.83 -20.62
N ARG A 162 13.68 -10.58 -21.09
CA ARG A 162 14.33 -10.24 -22.36
C ARG A 162 15.41 -9.18 -22.11
N GLY A 163 16.68 -9.55 -22.29
CA GLY A 163 17.78 -8.65 -21.95
C GLY A 163 17.74 -8.26 -20.47
N ASN A 164 17.55 -6.98 -20.18
CA ASN A 164 17.42 -6.43 -18.82
C ASN A 164 15.97 -6.12 -18.43
N GLU A 165 15.02 -6.39 -19.31
CA GLU A 165 13.59 -6.20 -19.06
C GLU A 165 12.98 -7.50 -18.54
N ILE A 166 12.26 -7.39 -17.42
CA ILE A 166 11.52 -8.47 -16.77
C ILE A 166 10.05 -8.12 -16.87
N THR A 167 9.28 -8.95 -17.55
CA THR A 167 7.83 -8.81 -17.68
C THR A 167 7.15 -9.84 -16.79
N PHE A 168 6.24 -9.36 -15.96
CA PHE A 168 5.41 -10.17 -15.08
C PHE A 168 3.97 -10.13 -15.57
N CYS A 169 3.40 -11.29 -15.87
CA CYS A 169 2.03 -11.48 -16.35
C CYS A 169 1.32 -12.39 -15.36
N TYR A 170 0.35 -11.87 -14.62
CA TYR A 170 -0.42 -12.68 -13.67
C TYR A 170 -1.87 -12.20 -13.55
N ASN A 171 -2.76 -13.14 -13.22
CA ASN A 171 -4.14 -12.80 -12.89
C ASN A 171 -4.18 -12.10 -11.53
N ALA A 172 -4.84 -10.95 -11.48
CA ALA A 172 -5.08 -10.20 -10.26
C ALA A 172 -6.56 -10.28 -9.84
N LYS A 173 -6.92 -9.55 -8.79
CA LYS A 173 -8.24 -9.60 -8.14
C LYS A 173 -9.33 -9.32 -9.19
N GLY A 174 -10.28 -10.24 -9.31
CA GLY A 174 -11.38 -10.14 -10.27
C GLY A 174 -11.05 -10.62 -11.68
N SER A 175 -10.06 -11.51 -11.84
CA SER A 175 -9.62 -12.09 -13.12
C SER A 175 -9.12 -11.07 -14.14
N ILE A 176 -8.62 -9.94 -13.65
CA ILE A 176 -7.99 -8.91 -14.49
C ILE A 176 -6.52 -9.31 -14.67
N GLU A 177 -6.11 -9.58 -15.91
CA GLU A 177 -4.71 -9.82 -16.25
C GLU A 177 -3.89 -8.55 -16.00
N ARG A 178 -2.80 -8.68 -15.25
CA ARG A 178 -1.86 -7.60 -15.01
C ARG A 178 -0.53 -7.92 -15.64
N THR A 179 -0.09 -7.02 -16.51
CA THR A 179 1.24 -7.04 -17.11
C THR A 179 2.05 -5.87 -16.58
N HIS A 180 3.21 -6.17 -16.03
CA HIS A 180 4.14 -5.17 -15.51
C HIS A 180 5.56 -5.46 -16.00
N SER A 181 6.25 -4.44 -16.51
CA SER A 181 7.66 -4.55 -16.89
C SER A 181 8.56 -3.78 -15.91
N ILE A 182 9.68 -4.38 -15.55
CA ILE A 182 10.78 -3.75 -14.81
C ILE A 182 12.06 -3.89 -15.64
N THR A 183 12.71 -2.77 -15.94
CA THR A 183 14.05 -2.77 -16.54
C THR A 183 15.08 -2.56 -15.43
N ASP A 184 15.81 -3.61 -15.08
CA ASP A 184 16.80 -3.60 -14.01
C ASP A 184 17.80 -4.75 -14.22
N GLU A 185 19.05 -4.42 -14.51
CA GLU A 185 20.07 -5.40 -14.89
C GLU A 185 20.36 -6.41 -13.77
N GLU A 186 20.56 -5.93 -12.55
CA GLU A 186 20.91 -6.78 -11.41
C GLU A 186 19.73 -7.67 -11.02
N LEU A 187 18.52 -7.13 -11.00
CA LEU A 187 17.33 -7.93 -10.77
C LEU A 187 17.17 -8.97 -11.91
N ALA A 188 17.38 -8.60 -13.16
CA ALA A 188 17.22 -9.52 -14.29
C ALA A 188 18.22 -10.69 -14.21
N LYS A 189 19.44 -10.47 -13.72
CA LYS A 189 20.42 -11.53 -13.46
C LYS A 189 19.91 -12.52 -12.43
N VAL A 190 19.36 -12.04 -11.30
CA VAL A 190 18.81 -12.92 -10.25
C VAL A 190 17.58 -13.68 -10.74
N ILE A 191 16.64 -13.00 -11.41
CA ILE A 191 15.42 -13.62 -11.94
C ILE A 191 15.75 -14.69 -12.99
N LYS A 192 16.70 -14.45 -13.90
CA LYS A 192 17.16 -15.48 -14.85
C LYS A 192 17.76 -16.69 -14.15
N ALA A 193 18.49 -16.50 -13.06
CA ALA A 193 19.03 -17.60 -12.28
C ALA A 193 17.92 -18.41 -11.59
N LEU A 194 16.92 -17.75 -11.02
CA LEU A 194 15.75 -18.38 -10.41
C LEU A 194 14.91 -19.18 -11.41
N LEU A 195 14.68 -18.63 -12.62
CA LEU A 195 13.94 -19.33 -13.68
C LEU A 195 14.64 -20.60 -14.16
N ARG A 196 15.97 -20.67 -14.04
CA ARG A 196 16.78 -21.85 -14.41
C ARG A 196 17.00 -22.82 -13.25
N ALA A 197 16.65 -22.41 -12.02
CA ALA A 197 16.91 -23.22 -10.84
C ALA A 197 16.00 -24.45 -10.84
N ASP A 198 16.62 -25.62 -10.74
CA ASP A 198 15.92 -26.89 -10.52
C ASP A 198 15.69 -27.08 -9.01
N SER A 199 14.69 -26.36 -8.50
CA SER A 199 14.30 -26.34 -7.09
C SER A 199 13.19 -27.33 -6.75
N GLY A 200 12.57 -27.97 -7.74
CA GLY A 200 11.35 -28.77 -7.56
C GLY A 200 10.09 -27.96 -7.17
N SER A 201 10.16 -26.63 -7.18
CA SER A 201 9.03 -25.72 -6.89
C SER A 201 8.70 -24.84 -8.09
N ASP A 202 7.41 -24.59 -8.27
CA ASP A 202 6.87 -23.65 -9.27
C ASP A 202 7.01 -22.19 -8.83
N ARG A 203 7.31 -21.93 -7.54
CA ARG A 203 7.54 -20.57 -7.04
C ARG A 203 8.76 -19.96 -7.70
N LEU A 204 8.66 -18.66 -8.00
CA LEU A 204 9.76 -17.88 -8.54
C LEU A 204 10.85 -17.65 -7.49
N LEU A 205 10.47 -17.21 -6.30
CA LEU A 205 11.41 -16.82 -5.25
C LEU A 205 11.76 -18.04 -4.39
N VAL A 206 12.86 -18.68 -4.73
CA VAL A 206 13.45 -19.81 -4.00
C VAL A 206 14.90 -19.53 -3.69
N TYR A 207 15.40 -19.96 -2.54
CA TYR A 207 16.80 -19.87 -2.18
C TYR A 207 17.37 -21.25 -1.83
N ARG A 208 18.69 -21.37 -1.89
CA ARG A 208 19.42 -22.59 -1.53
C ARG A 208 20.39 -22.32 -0.39
N ASP A 209 20.37 -23.20 0.60
CA ASP A 209 21.36 -23.27 1.67
C ASP A 209 21.94 -24.70 1.80
N SER A 210 22.61 -25.00 2.91
CA SER A 210 23.19 -26.32 3.16
C SER A 210 22.14 -27.43 3.34
N ALA A 211 20.91 -27.09 3.71
CA ALA A 211 19.82 -28.05 3.91
C ALA A 211 19.04 -28.33 2.62
N GLY A 212 19.11 -27.44 1.62
CA GLY A 212 18.49 -27.64 0.32
C GLY A 212 17.83 -26.37 -0.22
N TRP A 213 16.78 -26.56 -1.02
CA TRP A 213 15.97 -25.49 -1.59
C TRP A 213 14.81 -25.15 -0.65
N HIS A 214 14.51 -23.85 -0.55
CA HIS A 214 13.43 -23.32 0.27
C HIS A 214 12.67 -22.24 -0.51
N GLU A 215 11.35 -22.20 -0.33
CA GLU A 215 10.51 -21.11 -0.84
C GLU A 215 10.67 -19.86 0.04
N VAL A 216 10.59 -18.68 -0.57
CA VAL A 216 10.55 -17.41 0.16
C VAL A 216 9.13 -17.08 0.55
N HIS A 217 8.92 -16.84 1.83
CA HIS A 217 7.63 -16.48 2.40
C HIS A 217 7.51 -14.98 2.67
N ALA A 218 6.28 -14.48 2.77
CA ALA A 218 6.01 -13.05 2.92
C ALA A 218 6.54 -12.45 4.24
N ASP A 219 6.53 -13.23 5.32
CA ASP A 219 7.12 -12.89 6.60
C ASP A 219 8.63 -12.62 6.47
N GLN A 220 9.38 -13.50 5.79
CA GLN A 220 10.81 -13.33 5.55
C GLN A 220 11.14 -12.05 4.78
N ILE A 221 10.32 -11.69 3.79
CA ILE A 221 10.49 -10.42 3.04
C ILE A 221 10.23 -9.22 3.96
N ASN A 222 9.20 -9.30 4.80
CA ASN A 222 8.87 -8.21 5.72
C ASN A 222 9.91 -8.07 6.84
N GLU A 223 10.47 -9.17 7.34
CA GLU A 223 11.58 -9.19 8.29
C GLU A 223 12.80 -8.54 7.69
N ARG A 224 13.24 -8.97 6.50
CA ARG A 224 14.39 -8.35 5.82
C ARG A 224 14.17 -6.88 5.51
N PHE A 225 12.94 -6.48 5.16
CA PHE A 225 12.62 -5.06 4.98
C PHE A 225 12.88 -4.27 6.27
N LYS A 226 12.37 -4.76 7.41
CA LYS A 226 12.53 -4.12 8.73
C LYS A 226 13.96 -4.13 9.23
N GLU A 227 14.73 -5.18 8.99
CA GLU A 227 16.16 -5.22 9.33
C GLU A 227 16.93 -4.04 8.73
N ILE A 228 16.60 -3.67 7.48
CA ILE A 228 17.28 -2.58 6.77
C ILE A 228 16.66 -1.21 7.10
N SER A 229 15.33 -1.12 7.21
CA SER A 229 14.63 0.16 7.37
C SER A 229 14.38 0.58 8.82
N GLY A 230 14.30 -0.37 9.74
CA GLY A 230 13.77 -0.21 11.10
C GLY A 230 12.33 -0.72 11.25
N ASP A 231 11.96 -1.12 12.47
CA ASP A 231 10.69 -1.79 12.81
C ASP A 231 9.43 -0.94 12.64
N GLU A 232 9.59 0.38 12.62
CA GLU A 232 8.46 1.29 12.45
C GLU A 232 7.87 1.23 11.03
N PHE A 233 8.65 0.80 10.03
CA PHE A 233 8.26 0.80 8.62
C PHE A 233 7.79 -0.56 8.12
N THR A 234 7.02 -0.52 7.03
CA THR A 234 6.50 -1.72 6.37
C THR A 234 6.61 -1.61 4.85
N GLY A 235 6.58 -2.74 4.13
CA GLY A 235 6.53 -2.74 2.66
C GLY A 235 5.31 -1.99 2.09
N LYS A 236 4.24 -1.78 2.87
CA LYS A 236 3.10 -0.94 2.46
C LYS A 236 3.51 0.54 2.33
N ASP A 237 4.43 1.00 3.16
CA ASP A 237 4.90 2.39 3.15
C ASP A 237 5.65 2.72 1.85
N LEU A 238 6.35 1.73 1.24
CA LEU A 238 6.93 1.87 -0.12
C LEU A 238 5.88 2.20 -1.17
N ARG A 239 4.73 1.50 -1.14
CA ARG A 239 3.64 1.73 -2.09
C ARG A 239 3.01 3.10 -1.92
N THR A 240 2.85 3.55 -0.66
CA THR A 240 2.36 4.90 -0.35
C THR A 240 3.33 5.97 -0.84
N TRP A 241 4.64 5.77 -0.65
CA TRP A 241 5.66 6.67 -1.17
C TRP A 241 5.64 6.73 -2.71
N HIS A 242 5.64 5.57 -3.36
CA HIS A 242 5.58 5.47 -4.82
C HIS A 242 4.36 6.21 -5.40
N ALA A 243 3.18 5.98 -4.82
CA ALA A 243 1.95 6.67 -5.21
C ALA A 243 2.06 8.19 -5.10
N THR A 244 2.67 8.67 -4.01
CA THR A 244 2.86 10.09 -3.73
C THR A 244 3.83 10.73 -4.73
N VAL A 245 4.92 10.04 -5.07
CA VAL A 245 5.89 10.49 -6.07
C VAL A 245 5.28 10.54 -7.47
N LEU A 246 4.53 9.49 -7.85
CA LEU A 246 3.82 9.44 -9.12
C LEU A 246 2.81 10.58 -9.23
N ALA A 247 1.99 10.80 -8.19
CA ALA A 247 1.05 11.91 -8.15
C ALA A 247 1.74 13.27 -8.30
N ALA A 248 2.84 13.50 -7.58
CA ALA A 248 3.60 14.74 -7.65
C ALA A 248 4.17 15.00 -9.05
N ALA A 249 4.69 13.96 -9.71
CA ALA A 249 5.17 14.05 -11.09
C ALA A 249 4.03 14.36 -12.07
N ALA A 250 2.90 13.65 -11.96
CA ALA A 250 1.73 13.86 -12.82
C ALA A 250 1.13 15.25 -12.66
N PHE A 251 1.02 15.77 -11.42
CA PHE A 251 0.61 17.16 -11.18
C PHE A 251 1.55 18.18 -11.79
N ALA A 252 2.87 17.97 -11.65
CA ALA A 252 3.86 18.84 -12.25
C ALA A 252 3.80 18.82 -13.79
N ALA A 253 3.60 17.64 -14.40
CA ALA A 253 3.44 17.48 -15.85
C ALA A 253 2.15 18.10 -16.38
N ALA A 254 1.06 18.08 -15.61
CA ALA A 254 -0.21 18.71 -15.98
C ALA A 254 -0.15 20.25 -16.03
N GLY A 255 0.87 20.86 -15.41
CA GLY A 255 1.06 22.31 -15.39
C GLY A 255 0.04 23.04 -14.49
N PRO A 256 0.18 24.38 -14.35
CA PRO A 256 -0.68 25.19 -13.50
C PRO A 256 -2.09 25.33 -14.08
N VAL A 257 -3.10 25.33 -13.21
CA VAL A 257 -4.51 25.47 -13.62
C VAL A 257 -5.15 26.67 -12.94
N LYS A 258 -5.83 27.51 -13.73
CA LYS A 258 -6.39 28.79 -13.27
C LYS A 258 -7.86 28.72 -12.83
N SER A 259 -8.54 27.58 -13.01
CA SER A 259 -9.96 27.43 -12.68
C SER A 259 -10.22 26.26 -11.72
N LYS A 260 -11.19 26.43 -10.82
CA LYS A 260 -11.63 25.39 -9.87
C LYS A 260 -12.05 24.11 -10.58
N ARG A 261 -12.77 24.23 -11.71
CA ARG A 261 -13.20 23.10 -12.53
C ARG A 261 -12.00 22.38 -13.17
N GLY A 262 -11.02 23.13 -13.67
CA GLY A 262 -9.81 22.55 -14.22
C GLY A 262 -9.01 21.79 -13.16
N LEU A 263 -8.87 22.37 -11.96
CA LEU A 263 -8.17 21.75 -10.84
C LEU A 263 -8.81 20.40 -10.46
N GLN A 264 -10.14 20.36 -10.31
CA GLN A 264 -10.87 19.12 -10.04
C GLN A 264 -10.67 18.07 -11.13
N ARG A 265 -10.68 18.48 -12.40
CA ARG A 265 -10.43 17.59 -13.54
C ARG A 265 -9.01 17.02 -13.52
N THR A 266 -8.01 17.85 -13.22
CA THR A 266 -6.61 17.41 -13.09
C THR A 266 -6.44 16.44 -11.92
N GLN A 267 -6.98 16.76 -10.75
CA GLN A 267 -6.95 15.83 -9.60
C GLN A 267 -7.59 14.49 -9.95
N ALA A 268 -8.76 14.49 -10.59
CA ALA A 268 -9.41 13.25 -11.00
C ALA A 268 -8.58 12.45 -12.02
N ALA A 269 -7.87 13.11 -12.92
CA ALA A 269 -6.97 12.46 -13.88
C ALA A 269 -5.74 11.84 -13.19
N VAL A 270 -5.06 12.61 -12.33
CA VAL A 270 -3.89 12.13 -11.58
C VAL A 270 -4.26 10.95 -10.68
N MET A 271 -5.40 11.00 -9.99
CA MET A 271 -5.84 9.89 -9.14
C MET A 271 -6.20 8.64 -9.95
N ARG A 272 -6.67 8.79 -11.20
CA ARG A 272 -6.90 7.65 -12.12
C ARG A 272 -5.59 7.01 -12.53
N GLU A 273 -4.61 7.80 -12.94
CA GLU A 273 -3.27 7.32 -13.32
C GLU A 273 -2.60 6.56 -12.17
N VAL A 274 -2.60 7.13 -10.95
CA VAL A 274 -2.04 6.49 -9.77
C VAL A 274 -2.79 5.20 -9.42
N ALA A 275 -4.11 5.20 -9.53
CA ALA A 275 -4.94 4.04 -9.24
C ALA A 275 -4.68 2.88 -10.21
N GLU A 276 -4.51 3.17 -11.50
CA GLU A 276 -4.20 2.21 -12.54
C GLU A 276 -2.83 1.55 -12.28
N SER A 277 -1.80 2.36 -12.01
CA SER A 277 -0.47 1.90 -11.61
C SER A 277 -0.52 0.96 -10.39
N LEU A 278 -1.22 1.35 -9.33
CA LEU A 278 -1.28 0.57 -8.09
C LEU A 278 -2.24 -0.63 -8.14
N GLY A 279 -3.18 -0.65 -9.07
CA GLY A 279 -4.29 -1.61 -9.07
C GLY A 279 -5.27 -1.40 -7.94
N ASN A 280 -5.71 -0.15 -7.79
CA ASN A 280 -6.73 0.27 -6.84
C ASN A 280 -7.80 1.09 -7.58
N THR A 281 -8.85 1.52 -6.88
CA THR A 281 -9.76 2.54 -7.40
C THR A 281 -9.19 3.95 -7.15
N PRO A 282 -9.56 4.98 -7.95
CA PRO A 282 -9.14 6.36 -7.71
C PRO A 282 -9.48 6.87 -6.32
N ALA A 283 -10.62 6.45 -5.76
CA ALA A 283 -11.02 6.79 -4.40
C ALA A 283 -10.07 6.21 -3.35
N VAL A 284 -9.62 4.96 -3.53
CA VAL A 284 -8.65 4.30 -2.63
C VAL A 284 -7.26 4.92 -2.78
N ALA A 285 -6.82 5.22 -4.01
CA ALA A 285 -5.56 5.91 -4.25
C ALA A 285 -5.52 7.26 -3.53
N LYS A 286 -6.56 8.09 -3.69
CA LYS A 286 -6.69 9.41 -3.05
C LYS A 286 -6.75 9.32 -1.52
N ARG A 287 -7.54 8.40 -0.96
CA ARG A 287 -7.77 8.34 0.50
C ARG A 287 -6.64 7.66 1.27
N SER A 288 -5.94 6.69 0.65
CA SER A 288 -5.06 5.81 1.41
C SER A 288 -3.59 5.84 1.00
N TYR A 289 -3.26 6.26 -0.23
CA TYR A 289 -1.91 6.14 -0.79
C TYR A 289 -1.27 7.49 -1.14
N VAL A 290 -1.99 8.42 -1.76
CA VAL A 290 -1.42 9.72 -2.12
C VAL A 290 -1.41 10.63 -0.89
N ASP A 291 -0.25 11.19 -0.57
CA ASP A 291 -0.13 12.21 0.48
C ASP A 291 -0.93 13.47 0.10
N PRO A 292 -1.94 13.89 0.90
CA PRO A 292 -2.77 15.04 0.59
C PRO A 292 -1.98 16.35 0.46
N ARG A 293 -0.81 16.45 1.10
CA ARG A 293 0.06 17.63 0.98
C ARG A 293 0.58 17.84 -0.44
N VAL A 294 0.69 16.80 -1.26
CA VAL A 294 1.00 16.96 -2.70
C VAL A 294 -0.14 17.65 -3.44
N VAL A 295 -1.38 17.30 -3.11
CA VAL A 295 -2.57 17.89 -3.73
C VAL A 295 -2.65 19.37 -3.34
N HIS A 296 -2.53 19.68 -2.04
CA HIS A 296 -2.57 21.06 -1.56
C HIS A 296 -1.42 21.90 -2.15
N ALA A 297 -0.22 21.32 -2.28
CA ALA A 297 0.88 22.00 -2.94
C ALA A 297 0.55 22.40 -4.37
N TYR A 298 -0.05 21.49 -5.14
CA TYR A 298 -0.48 21.75 -6.50
C TYR A 298 -1.57 22.83 -6.57
N GLU A 299 -2.54 22.81 -5.65
CA GLU A 299 -3.59 23.84 -5.53
C GLU A 299 -3.02 25.24 -5.31
N GLU A 300 -1.93 25.34 -4.54
CA GLU A 300 -1.20 26.58 -4.28
C GLU A 300 -0.12 26.91 -5.34
N GLY A 301 -0.08 26.16 -6.45
CA GLY A 301 0.87 26.39 -7.54
C GLY A 301 2.31 25.91 -7.28
N SER A 302 2.55 25.15 -6.21
CA SER A 302 3.85 24.56 -5.88
C SER A 302 3.97 23.13 -6.40
N THR A 303 4.97 22.83 -7.23
CA THR A 303 5.15 21.49 -7.80
C THR A 303 6.62 21.06 -7.86
N VAL A 304 6.86 19.82 -8.31
CA VAL A 304 8.21 19.29 -8.60
C VAL A 304 8.68 19.54 -10.04
N GLU A 305 8.05 20.48 -10.75
CA GLU A 305 8.36 20.78 -12.17
C GLU A 305 9.85 21.06 -12.43
N SER A 306 10.52 21.78 -11.51
CA SER A 306 11.97 22.04 -11.64
C SER A 306 12.81 20.76 -11.67
N ALA A 307 12.41 19.71 -10.95
CA ALA A 307 13.07 18.42 -10.98
C ALA A 307 12.75 17.68 -12.29
N LEU A 308 11.50 17.69 -12.75
CA LEU A 308 11.13 17.10 -14.03
C LEU A 308 11.88 17.72 -15.21
N ARG A 309 12.02 19.05 -15.22
CA ARG A 309 12.81 19.76 -16.24
C ARG A 309 14.27 19.32 -16.27
N ARG A 310 14.88 19.07 -15.10
CA ARG A 310 16.27 18.56 -15.00
C ARG A 310 16.41 17.13 -15.52
N LEU A 311 15.37 16.30 -15.37
CA LEU A 311 15.35 14.95 -15.94
C LEU A 311 15.17 14.96 -17.46
N GLY A 312 14.53 16.01 -17.99
CA GLY A 312 14.33 16.22 -19.42
C GLY A 312 13.53 15.11 -20.10
N ALA A 313 13.66 15.01 -21.43
CA ALA A 313 12.96 13.99 -22.23
C ALA A 313 13.38 12.55 -21.92
N LYS A 314 14.51 12.36 -21.23
CA LYS A 314 14.95 11.02 -20.80
C LYS A 314 14.03 10.46 -19.72
N GLY A 315 13.40 11.29 -18.89
CA GLY A 315 12.50 10.85 -17.84
C GLY A 315 13.21 10.05 -16.73
N VAL A 316 12.45 9.28 -15.95
CA VAL A 316 13.01 8.41 -14.89
C VAL A 316 13.36 7.05 -15.49
N ARG A 317 14.65 6.79 -15.72
CA ARG A 317 15.14 5.53 -16.31
C ARG A 317 15.94 4.65 -15.34
N GLY A 318 16.47 5.24 -14.27
CA GLY A 318 17.23 4.52 -13.25
C GLY A 318 17.04 5.12 -11.86
N ASP A 319 17.86 4.63 -10.93
CA ASP A 319 17.75 5.00 -9.52
C ASP A 319 18.16 6.44 -9.27
N GLN A 320 19.12 6.97 -10.05
CA GLN A 320 19.60 8.33 -9.90
C GLN A 320 18.51 9.35 -10.28
N GLU A 321 17.84 9.17 -11.42
CA GLU A 321 16.74 10.03 -11.84
C GLU A 321 15.56 9.95 -10.86
N ARG A 322 15.25 8.74 -10.39
CA ARG A 322 14.22 8.53 -9.38
C ARG A 322 14.56 9.26 -8.09
N GLN A 323 15.80 9.19 -7.62
CA GLN A 323 16.25 9.89 -6.41
C GLN A 323 16.21 11.41 -6.56
N VAL A 324 16.46 11.97 -7.76
CA VAL A 324 16.28 13.41 -8.02
C VAL A 324 14.82 13.82 -7.82
N LEU A 325 13.88 13.06 -8.41
CA LEU A 325 12.45 13.33 -8.27
C LEU A 325 12.00 13.14 -6.81
N GLU A 326 12.36 12.04 -6.16
CA GLU A 326 12.02 11.75 -4.77
C GLU A 326 12.54 12.83 -3.82
N ARG A 327 13.78 13.31 -3.99
CA ARG A 327 14.30 14.44 -3.21
C ARG A 327 13.52 15.74 -3.43
N ALA A 328 12.98 15.96 -4.62
CA ALA A 328 12.12 17.11 -4.87
C ALA A 328 10.78 16.97 -4.14
N VAL A 329 10.19 15.77 -4.14
CA VAL A 329 8.95 15.48 -3.40
C VAL A 329 9.18 15.61 -1.89
N ILE A 330 10.28 15.06 -1.35
CA ILE A 330 10.63 15.22 0.08
C ILE A 330 10.71 16.70 0.46
N ARG A 331 11.37 17.54 -0.36
CA ARG A 331 11.46 18.99 -0.12
C ARG A 331 10.10 19.68 -0.20
N LEU A 332 9.25 19.31 -1.16
CA LEU A 332 7.89 19.84 -1.30
C LEU A 332 7.05 19.57 -0.05
N LEU A 333 7.13 18.35 0.49
CA LEU A 333 6.34 17.91 1.65
C LEU A 333 6.93 18.40 2.98
N SER A 334 8.26 18.45 3.11
CA SER A 334 8.91 18.88 4.37
C SER A 334 8.62 20.35 4.69
N LYS A 335 8.50 21.22 3.67
CA LYS A 335 8.10 22.63 3.86
C LYS A 335 6.68 22.79 4.43
N ARG A 336 5.86 21.73 4.32
CA ARG A 336 4.44 21.71 4.69
C ARG A 336 4.15 20.81 5.88
N SER A 337 5.20 20.25 6.50
CA SER A 337 5.07 19.39 7.69
C SER A 337 5.08 20.20 9.00
N HIS A 338 5.07 21.54 8.90
CA HIS A 338 5.13 22.49 10.03
C HIS A 338 3.98 23.50 9.99
N VAL A 339 2.89 23.18 9.29
CA VAL A 339 1.66 23.99 9.24
C VAL A 339 0.55 23.24 9.92
#